data_AF-A0ABD1FBV0-F1
#
_entry.id   AF-A0ABD1FBV0-F1
#
_cell.length_a   1.000
_cell.length_b   1.000
_cell.length_c   1.000
_cell.angle_alpha   90.00
_cell.angle_beta   90.00
_cell.angle_gamma   90.00
#
_symmetry.space_group_name_H-M   'P 1'
#
loop_
_entity.id
_entity.type
_entity.pdbx_description
1 polymer ?
#
loop_
_entity_poly.entity_id
_entity_poly.type
_entity_poly.pdbx_seq_one_letter_code
_entity_poly.pdbx_strand_id
1 'polypeptide(L)'
;MRFAEKFRRKIAMLFHLILLSLLSINHSQAARRPFFNGTWMRMGMVLDEMMQNDQGPPSCKSLPGLSPGQIRLCQLYMDHMNAVALGAKNSLTECKHQFQNRRWNCSILDDINVFGPMITIASRETAFAHALAAAGVAHSVSRACRDGQLSSCGCSKTDRPKDLKKEWVWGGCGDNLEYGYKFTQNFIDVREKERKFKRGTREQGRVLMNLHNNEAGRRAIIKKAKVTCKCHGVSGSCSLVTCWQQLANFREIGDYLRDKYDGATEVRVNRRGRLQLKDPQIQIPTAYDLVYLEDSPDYCVRNDVTGSLGTQGRPCNRTSPDVDGCNILCCGRGYNTIKAVVKERCQCKFKWCCEVQCKTCVKSLDTHTCK
;
A
#
# COMPACT_ATOMS: atom_id res chain seq x y z
N MET A 1 52.21 -21.41 58.23
CA MET A 1 51.91 -21.66 56.80
C MET A 1 50.45 -22.05 56.50
N ARG A 2 49.66 -22.63 57.43
CA ARG A 2 48.25 -23.02 57.15
C ARG A 2 47.21 -21.90 57.13
N PHE A 3 47.52 -20.70 57.64
CA PHE A 3 46.57 -19.58 57.72
C PHE A 3 46.49 -18.79 56.40
N ALA A 4 47.62 -18.66 55.68
CA ALA A 4 47.71 -17.94 54.40
C ALA A 4 46.97 -18.65 53.24
N GLU A 5 46.99 -19.98 53.22
CA GLU A 5 46.22 -20.77 52.24
C GLU A 5 44.71 -20.68 52.47
N LYS A 6 44.27 -20.64 53.74
CA LYS A 6 42.85 -20.53 54.09
C LYS A 6 42.30 -19.14 53.72
N PHE A 7 43.13 -18.10 53.83
CA PHE A 7 42.79 -16.74 53.42
C PHE A 7 42.76 -16.58 51.89
N ARG A 8 43.71 -17.18 51.16
CA ARG A 8 43.68 -17.22 49.68
C ARG A 8 42.48 -17.96 49.13
N ARG A 9 42.07 -19.08 49.73
CA ARG A 9 40.85 -19.82 49.33
C ARG A 9 39.57 -19.04 49.60
N LYS A 10 39.50 -18.28 50.70
CA LYS A 10 38.35 -17.41 50.99
C LYS A 10 38.26 -16.23 50.01
N ILE A 11 39.39 -15.60 49.65
CA ILE A 11 39.41 -14.52 48.64
C ILE A 11 39.05 -15.06 47.25
N ALA A 12 39.54 -16.24 46.87
CA ALA A 12 39.19 -16.88 45.61
C ALA A 12 37.69 -17.25 45.52
N MET A 13 37.09 -17.74 46.62
CA MET A 13 35.64 -17.95 46.69
C MET A 13 34.85 -16.64 46.62
N LEU A 14 35.31 -15.57 47.28
CA LEU A 14 34.66 -14.26 47.23
C LEU A 14 34.72 -13.67 45.81
N PHE A 15 35.86 -13.82 45.13
CA PHE A 15 36.02 -13.41 43.73
C PHE A 15 35.14 -14.23 42.79
N HIS A 16 35.01 -15.55 43.00
CA HIS A 16 34.09 -16.37 42.22
C HIS A 16 32.61 -16.05 42.49
N LEU A 17 32.23 -15.75 43.73
CA LEU A 17 30.87 -15.33 44.05
C LEU A 17 30.54 -13.94 43.48
N ILE A 18 31.50 -13.01 43.46
CA ILE A 18 31.33 -11.70 42.82
C ILE A 18 31.29 -11.84 41.29
N LEU A 19 32.14 -12.68 40.68
CA LEU A 19 32.09 -12.98 39.24
C LEU A 19 30.77 -13.66 38.85
N LEU A 20 30.28 -14.59 39.68
CA LEU A 20 28.98 -15.23 39.49
C LEU A 20 27.85 -14.23 39.67
N SER A 21 27.92 -13.28 40.62
CA SER A 21 26.93 -12.21 40.77
C SER A 21 26.95 -11.19 39.63
N LEU A 22 28.11 -10.92 39.02
CA LEU A 22 28.24 -10.08 37.83
C LEU A 22 27.76 -10.82 36.56
N LEU A 23 27.92 -12.14 36.51
CA LEU A 23 27.37 -13.02 35.45
C LEU A 23 25.88 -13.32 35.61
N SER A 24 25.29 -13.02 36.77
CA SER A 24 23.86 -13.17 37.06
C SER A 24 23.14 -11.85 37.35
N ILE A 25 23.74 -10.73 36.94
CA ILE A 25 22.96 -9.55 36.56
C ILE A 25 22.19 -9.99 35.31
N ASN A 26 21.01 -10.58 35.56
CA ASN A 26 19.91 -10.57 34.65
C ASN A 26 19.89 -9.16 34.07
N HIS A 27 20.21 -9.08 32.79
CA HIS A 27 19.80 -7.98 31.95
C HIS A 27 18.28 -8.08 31.94
N SER A 28 17.65 -7.64 33.03
CA SER A 28 16.25 -7.32 33.13
C SER A 28 16.03 -6.47 31.91
N GLN A 29 15.34 -7.09 30.98
CA GLN A 29 14.95 -6.55 29.70
C GLN A 29 14.58 -5.10 29.96
N ALA A 30 15.44 -4.16 29.56
CA ALA A 30 14.96 -2.90 29.06
C ALA A 30 13.99 -3.37 27.98
N ALA A 31 12.71 -3.39 28.33
CA ALA A 31 11.67 -4.02 27.54
C ALA A 31 11.79 -3.41 26.15
N ARG A 32 12.48 -4.13 25.25
CA ARG A 32 12.33 -3.99 23.83
C ARG A 32 10.89 -4.39 23.65
N ARG A 33 9.99 -3.40 23.78
CA ARG A 33 8.58 -3.53 23.44
C ARG A 33 8.59 -4.30 22.13
N PRO A 34 7.87 -5.43 22.05
CA PRO A 34 7.88 -6.22 20.82
C PRO A 34 7.61 -5.21 19.71
N PHE A 35 8.53 -5.13 18.75
CA PHE A 35 8.17 -4.53 17.48
C PHE A 35 6.84 -5.20 17.15
N PHE A 36 5.79 -4.41 16.93
CA PHE A 36 4.61 -4.94 16.26
C PHE A 36 5.13 -5.33 14.87
N ASN A 37 5.65 -6.55 14.76
CA ASN A 37 6.13 -7.14 13.54
C ASN A 37 4.88 -7.23 12.69
N GLY A 38 4.74 -6.33 11.73
CA GLY A 38 3.56 -6.26 10.90
C GLY A 38 3.13 -4.88 10.44
N THR A 39 2.34 -4.89 9.37
CA THR A 39 1.67 -3.71 8.83
C THR A 39 0.16 -3.86 8.92
N TRP A 40 -0.53 -2.76 9.20
CA TRP A 40 -2.00 -2.68 9.21
C TRP A 40 -2.61 -3.06 7.85
N MET A 41 -1.83 -2.97 6.76
CA MET A 41 -2.25 -3.40 5.42
C MET A 41 -2.69 -4.87 5.37
N ARG A 42 -2.23 -5.72 6.31
CA ARG A 42 -2.63 -7.13 6.39
C ARG A 42 -4.14 -7.28 6.63
N MET A 43 -4.81 -6.28 7.21
CA MET A 43 -6.27 -6.28 7.34
C MET A 43 -6.98 -6.46 5.99
N GLY A 44 -6.40 -5.95 4.89
CA GLY A 44 -6.98 -6.14 3.55
C GLY A 44 -6.96 -7.58 3.04
N MET A 45 -6.26 -8.50 3.72
CA MET A 45 -6.21 -9.92 3.37
C MET A 45 -7.09 -10.77 4.28
N VAL A 46 -7.15 -10.45 5.58
CA VAL A 46 -7.72 -11.34 6.60
C VAL A 46 -8.99 -10.82 7.27
N LEU A 47 -9.37 -9.55 7.11
CA LEU A 47 -10.49 -8.99 7.88
C LEU A 47 -11.83 -9.65 7.52
N ASP A 48 -12.05 -9.98 6.24
CA ASP A 48 -13.26 -10.67 5.79
C ASP A 48 -13.42 -12.02 6.52
N GLU A 49 -12.33 -12.79 6.66
CA GLU A 49 -12.32 -14.06 7.39
C GLU A 49 -12.53 -13.87 8.89
N MET A 50 -11.90 -12.86 9.48
CA MET A 50 -12.08 -12.53 10.91
C MET A 50 -13.52 -12.14 11.23
N MET A 51 -14.22 -11.49 10.29
CA MET A 51 -15.61 -11.05 10.45
C MET A 51 -16.63 -12.16 10.23
N GLN A 52 -16.26 -13.22 9.52
CA GLN A 52 -17.09 -14.42 9.32
C GLN A 52 -17.04 -15.40 10.49
N ASN A 53 -16.15 -15.17 11.46
CA ASN A 53 -16.03 -16.01 12.64
C ASN A 53 -17.14 -15.62 13.65
N ASP A 54 -17.87 -16.61 14.19
CA ASP A 54 -19.03 -16.44 15.11
C ASP A 54 -18.72 -15.75 16.46
N GLN A 55 -17.51 -15.19 16.63
CA GLN A 55 -17.01 -14.60 17.88
C GLN A 55 -17.26 -13.08 17.98
N GLY A 56 -18.06 -12.51 17.08
CA GLY A 56 -18.33 -11.06 17.04
C GLY A 56 -17.17 -10.24 16.45
N PRO A 57 -17.31 -8.90 16.38
CA PRO A 57 -16.31 -8.05 15.75
C PRO A 57 -14.98 -8.07 16.52
N PRO A 58 -13.84 -8.24 15.83
CA PRO A 58 -12.54 -8.35 16.49
C PRO A 58 -12.17 -7.08 17.25
N SER A 59 -11.46 -7.25 18.37
CA SER A 59 -10.89 -6.14 19.12
C SER A 59 -9.83 -5.40 18.31
N CYS A 60 -9.70 -4.09 18.47
CA CYS A 60 -8.60 -3.31 17.88
C CYS A 60 -7.21 -3.84 18.21
N LYS A 61 -7.04 -4.53 19.34
CA LYS A 61 -5.76 -5.16 19.72
C LYS A 61 -5.48 -6.47 18.96
N SER A 62 -6.53 -7.16 18.50
CA SER A 62 -6.39 -8.39 17.71
C SER A 62 -6.28 -8.11 16.21
N LEU A 63 -6.57 -6.88 15.77
CA LEU A 63 -6.34 -6.47 14.39
C LEU A 63 -4.84 -6.50 14.05
N PRO A 64 -4.46 -7.10 12.91
CA PRO A 64 -3.06 -7.34 12.58
C PRO A 64 -2.30 -6.04 12.28
N GLY A 65 -1.12 -5.91 12.88
CA GLY A 65 -0.10 -4.93 12.47
C GLY A 65 -0.42 -3.45 12.75
N LEU A 66 -1.45 -3.15 13.54
CA LEU A 66 -1.73 -1.79 14.01
C LEU A 66 -0.63 -1.30 14.97
N SER A 67 -0.18 -0.07 14.77
CA SER A 67 0.69 0.62 15.73
C SER A 67 -0.08 1.04 16.99
N PRO A 68 0.58 1.34 18.12
CA PRO A 68 -0.08 1.84 19.32
C PRO A 68 -1.01 3.05 19.10
N GLY A 69 -0.63 3.98 18.24
CA GLY A 69 -1.47 5.13 17.87
C GLY A 69 -2.64 4.72 16.97
N GLN A 70 -2.44 3.80 16.04
CA GLN A 70 -3.52 3.24 15.22
C GLN A 70 -4.54 2.45 16.06
N ILE A 71 -4.11 1.73 17.09
CA ILE A 71 -5.01 1.04 18.03
C ILE A 71 -5.93 2.05 18.73
N ARG A 72 -5.40 3.19 19.17
CA ARG A 72 -6.22 4.25 19.80
C ARG A 72 -7.23 4.83 18.81
N LEU A 73 -6.82 5.06 17.56
CA LEU A 73 -7.73 5.55 16.52
C LEU A 73 -8.79 4.50 16.18
N CYS A 74 -8.43 3.22 16.11
CA CYS A 74 -9.38 2.13 15.92
C CYS A 74 -10.44 2.09 17.02
N GLN A 75 -10.05 2.30 18.28
CA GLN A 75 -10.99 2.33 19.41
C GLN A 75 -11.99 3.48 19.31
N LEU A 76 -11.59 4.61 18.71
CA LEU A 76 -12.45 5.78 18.50
C LEU A 76 -13.33 5.65 17.25
N TYR A 77 -12.84 4.93 16.23
CA TYR A 77 -13.43 4.85 14.90
C TYR A 77 -13.59 3.38 14.46
N MET A 78 -14.17 2.56 15.33
CA MET A 78 -14.25 1.11 15.11
C MET A 78 -15.04 0.76 13.83
N ASP A 79 -16.14 1.48 13.58
CA ASP A 79 -16.97 1.40 12.37
C ASP A 79 -16.21 1.73 11.07
N HIS A 80 -15.03 2.36 11.15
CA HIS A 80 -14.20 2.69 10.00
C HIS A 80 -13.27 1.55 9.58
N MET A 81 -13.03 0.55 10.42
CA MET A 81 -12.00 -0.46 10.17
C MET A 81 -12.32 -1.35 8.97
N ASN A 82 -13.61 -1.59 8.70
CA ASN A 82 -14.05 -2.29 7.47
C ASN A 82 -13.68 -1.49 6.21
N ALA A 83 -13.92 -0.17 6.21
CA ALA A 83 -13.51 0.70 5.12
C ALA A 83 -11.99 0.75 4.98
N VAL A 84 -11.24 0.82 6.09
CA VAL A 84 -9.76 0.79 6.08
C VAL A 84 -9.24 -0.50 5.45
N ALA A 85 -9.76 -1.65 5.85
CA ALA A 85 -9.35 -2.94 5.30
C ALA A 85 -9.72 -3.09 3.82
N LEU A 86 -10.91 -2.64 3.41
CA LEU A 86 -11.29 -2.58 2.01
C LEU A 86 -10.34 -1.69 1.20
N GLY A 87 -9.95 -0.54 1.76
CA GLY A 87 -8.96 0.35 1.15
C GLY A 87 -7.60 -0.30 0.97
N ALA A 88 -7.14 -1.05 1.99
CA ALA A 88 -5.92 -1.86 1.90
C ALA A 88 -6.04 -2.95 0.81
N LYS A 89 -7.13 -3.70 0.79
CA LYS A 89 -7.40 -4.78 -0.19
C LYS A 89 -7.39 -4.24 -1.63
N ASN A 90 -8.05 -3.11 -1.86
CA ASN A 90 -8.08 -2.45 -3.17
C ASN A 90 -6.67 -1.98 -3.58
N SER A 91 -5.90 -1.41 -2.65
CA SER A 91 -4.52 -0.99 -2.89
C SER A 91 -3.62 -2.17 -3.28
N LEU A 92 -3.76 -3.30 -2.59
CA LEU A 92 -2.99 -4.51 -2.87
C LEU A 92 -3.32 -5.11 -4.24
N THR A 93 -4.60 -5.16 -4.57
CA THR A 93 -5.08 -5.65 -5.86
C THR A 93 -4.62 -4.74 -7.00
N GLU A 94 -4.71 -3.44 -6.81
CA GLU A 94 -4.29 -2.46 -7.81
C GLU A 94 -2.77 -2.41 -7.99
N CYS A 95 -2.00 -2.58 -6.92
CA CYS A 95 -0.55 -2.67 -7.01
C CYS A 95 -0.10 -3.87 -7.86
N LYS A 96 -0.70 -5.05 -7.61
CA LYS A 96 -0.48 -6.25 -8.44
C LYS A 96 -0.84 -5.99 -9.90
N HIS A 97 -1.96 -5.32 -10.15
CA HIS A 97 -2.36 -4.95 -11.51
C HIS A 97 -1.34 -4.03 -12.19
N GLN A 98 -0.93 -2.94 -11.53
CA GLN A 98 -0.01 -1.94 -12.09
C GLN A 98 1.42 -2.48 -12.35
N PHE A 99 1.81 -3.56 -11.69
CA PHE A 99 3.16 -4.12 -11.77
C PHE A 99 3.22 -5.54 -12.35
N GLN A 100 2.10 -6.14 -12.76
CA GLN A 100 2.03 -7.54 -13.23
C GLN A 100 3.10 -7.93 -14.27
N ASN A 101 3.50 -6.97 -15.13
CA ASN A 101 4.47 -7.18 -16.19
C ASN A 101 5.86 -6.56 -15.94
N ARG A 102 6.12 -6.01 -14.74
CA ARG A 102 7.42 -5.44 -14.34
C ARG A 102 8.23 -6.48 -13.56
N ARG A 103 9.57 -6.34 -13.49
CA ARG A 103 10.45 -7.28 -12.75
C ARG A 103 10.02 -7.46 -11.29
N TRP A 104 9.76 -6.35 -10.59
CA TRP A 104 8.97 -6.38 -9.36
C TRP A 104 7.49 -6.34 -9.73
N ASN A 105 6.73 -7.37 -9.36
CA ASN A 105 5.33 -7.52 -9.74
C ASN A 105 4.34 -7.20 -8.61
N CYS A 106 4.79 -6.41 -7.63
CA CYS A 106 4.06 -6.21 -6.39
C CYS A 106 3.67 -7.54 -5.72
N SER A 107 4.59 -8.49 -5.71
CA SER A 107 4.43 -9.77 -5.02
C SER A 107 4.18 -9.52 -3.53
N ILE A 108 2.95 -9.81 -3.12
CA ILE A 108 2.52 -9.79 -1.73
C ILE A 108 3.01 -11.09 -1.11
N LEU A 109 3.84 -10.99 -0.09
CA LEU A 109 4.22 -12.12 0.74
C LEU A 109 3.10 -12.32 1.76
N ASP A 110 2.65 -13.56 1.96
CA ASP A 110 1.74 -13.92 3.06
C ASP A 110 2.49 -13.92 4.40
N ASP A 111 3.12 -12.79 4.69
CA ASP A 111 3.91 -12.52 5.86
C ASP A 111 3.35 -11.25 6.53
N ILE A 112 3.70 -11.04 7.79
CA ILE A 112 3.12 -10.00 8.65
C ILE A 112 3.30 -8.59 8.05
N ASN A 113 4.35 -8.40 7.23
CA ASN A 113 4.66 -7.13 6.57
C ASN A 113 4.03 -6.92 5.18
N VAL A 114 3.22 -7.84 4.64
CA VAL A 114 2.52 -7.81 3.32
C VAL A 114 3.45 -7.64 2.11
N PHE A 115 4.31 -6.61 2.10
CA PHE A 115 5.37 -6.36 1.12
C PHE A 115 6.76 -6.85 1.58
N GLY A 116 6.85 -7.45 2.77
CA GLY A 116 8.09 -8.05 3.32
C GLY A 116 9.27 -7.07 3.44
N PRO A 117 10.52 -7.54 3.24
CA PRO A 117 11.72 -6.70 3.38
C PRO A 117 11.80 -5.53 2.39
N MET A 118 11.08 -5.57 1.26
CA MET A 118 11.12 -4.51 0.25
C MET A 118 10.73 -3.15 0.85
N ILE A 119 9.73 -3.11 1.73
CA ILE A 119 9.28 -1.87 2.41
C ILE A 119 10.37 -1.26 3.31
N THR A 120 11.41 -2.03 3.65
CA THR A 120 12.57 -1.56 4.42
C THR A 120 13.61 -0.87 3.55
N ILE A 121 13.47 -0.88 2.23
CA ILE A 121 14.28 -0.13 1.27
C ILE A 121 13.47 1.11 0.85
N ALA A 122 14.09 2.29 0.88
CA ALA A 122 13.39 3.54 0.56
C ALA A 122 13.39 3.80 -0.95
N SER A 123 12.94 2.79 -1.72
CA SER A 123 12.94 2.78 -3.18
C SER A 123 11.67 3.38 -3.77
N ARG A 124 11.66 3.51 -5.12
CA ARG A 124 10.47 3.94 -5.87
C ARG A 124 9.25 3.04 -5.61
N GLU A 125 9.46 1.74 -5.46
CA GLU A 125 8.41 0.75 -5.19
C GLU A 125 7.75 1.01 -3.83
N THR A 126 8.56 1.29 -2.80
CA THR A 126 8.09 1.67 -1.47
C THR A 126 7.32 3.00 -1.53
N ALA A 127 7.82 3.99 -2.27
CA ALA A 127 7.14 5.26 -2.46
C ALA A 127 5.73 5.08 -3.06
N PHE A 128 5.62 4.28 -4.10
CA PHE A 128 4.34 3.95 -4.72
C PHE A 128 3.41 3.16 -3.77
N ALA A 129 3.94 2.18 -3.03
CA ALA A 129 3.15 1.39 -2.08
C ALA A 129 2.52 2.26 -0.98
N HIS A 130 3.29 3.22 -0.43
CA HIS A 130 2.79 4.19 0.55
C HIS A 130 1.70 5.10 -0.04
N ALA A 131 1.93 5.66 -1.24
CA ALA A 131 0.96 6.50 -1.92
C ALA A 131 -0.34 5.74 -2.23
N LEU A 132 -0.23 4.51 -2.75
CA LEU A 132 -1.39 3.71 -3.10
C LEU A 132 -2.17 3.28 -1.86
N ALA A 133 -1.50 2.90 -0.77
CA ALA A 133 -2.16 2.56 0.50
C ALA A 133 -2.95 3.75 1.06
N ALA A 134 -2.37 4.95 1.03
CA ALA A 134 -3.06 6.17 1.45
C ALA A 134 -4.22 6.54 0.52
N ALA A 135 -4.04 6.39 -0.80
CA ALA A 135 -5.11 6.58 -1.75
C ALA A 135 -6.27 5.59 -1.52
N GLY A 136 -5.97 4.32 -1.26
CA GLY A 136 -6.97 3.27 -1.05
C GLY A 136 -7.85 3.51 0.17
N VAL A 137 -7.26 3.87 1.32
CA VAL A 137 -8.05 4.18 2.52
C VAL A 137 -8.85 5.46 2.36
N ALA A 138 -8.27 6.51 1.76
CA ALA A 138 -9.02 7.74 1.50
C ALA A 138 -10.21 7.48 0.57
N HIS A 139 -10.02 6.67 -0.48
CA HIS A 139 -11.07 6.27 -1.41
C HIS A 139 -12.20 5.49 -0.74
N SER A 140 -11.87 4.44 0.00
CA SER A 140 -12.85 3.57 0.64
C SER A 140 -13.63 4.28 1.75
N VAL A 141 -12.96 5.07 2.60
CA VAL A 141 -13.59 5.83 3.68
C VAL A 141 -14.51 6.91 3.12
N SER A 142 -14.06 7.67 2.12
CA SER A 142 -14.90 8.69 1.47
C SER A 142 -16.17 8.10 0.86
N ARG A 143 -16.09 6.89 0.29
CA ARG A 143 -17.24 6.17 -0.25
C ARG A 143 -18.15 5.62 0.85
N ALA A 144 -17.60 5.04 1.90
CA ALA A 144 -18.37 4.55 3.04
C ALA A 144 -19.18 5.68 3.73
N CYS A 145 -18.63 6.90 3.79
CA CYS A 145 -19.37 8.08 4.24
C CYS A 145 -20.60 8.39 3.38
N ARG A 146 -20.45 8.33 2.04
CA ARG A 146 -21.57 8.55 1.11
C ARG A 146 -22.65 7.48 1.26
N ASP A 147 -22.21 6.23 1.45
CA ASP A 147 -23.10 5.08 1.54
C ASP A 147 -23.78 4.97 2.92
N GLY A 148 -23.50 5.90 3.85
CA GLY A 148 -24.11 5.95 5.19
C GLY A 148 -23.63 4.85 6.13
N GLN A 149 -22.47 4.24 5.84
CA GLN A 149 -21.92 3.12 6.62
C GLN A 149 -21.18 3.58 7.89
N LEU A 150 -20.82 4.87 7.96
CA LEU A 150 -19.99 5.43 9.02
C LEU A 150 -20.79 6.45 9.82
N SER A 151 -20.77 6.31 11.15
CA SER A 151 -21.57 7.16 12.05
C SER A 151 -21.11 8.62 12.11
N SER A 152 -19.82 8.85 11.87
CA SER A 152 -19.18 10.17 12.07
C SER A 152 -19.15 11.06 10.83
N CYS A 153 -19.66 10.59 9.69
CA CYS A 153 -19.67 11.34 8.43
C CYS A 153 -20.93 11.05 7.61
N GLY A 154 -21.16 11.87 6.59
CA GLY A 154 -22.22 11.67 5.62
C GLY A 154 -21.76 12.12 4.23
N CYS A 155 -22.71 12.49 3.37
CA CYS A 155 -22.45 12.98 2.03
C CYS A 155 -21.46 14.18 1.99
N SER A 156 -20.82 14.37 0.84
CA SER A 156 -19.94 15.51 0.60
C SER A 156 -20.65 16.85 0.84
N LYS A 157 -19.92 17.79 1.45
CA LYS A 157 -20.33 19.19 1.64
C LYS A 157 -19.57 20.15 0.73
N THR A 158 -18.91 19.64 -0.32
CA THR A 158 -18.14 20.47 -1.25
C THR A 158 -19.03 21.45 -1.99
N ASP A 159 -18.52 22.66 -2.15
CA ASP A 159 -19.17 23.72 -2.90
C ASP A 159 -19.39 23.33 -4.36
N ARG A 160 -20.40 23.97 -4.96
CA ARG A 160 -20.69 23.85 -6.38
C ARG A 160 -19.48 24.27 -7.22
N PRO A 161 -19.01 23.43 -8.16
CA PRO A 161 -17.96 23.80 -9.10
C PRO A 161 -18.35 25.01 -9.96
N LYS A 162 -17.42 25.95 -10.15
CA LYS A 162 -17.67 27.21 -10.88
C LYS A 162 -17.96 26.99 -12.37
N ASP A 163 -17.41 25.93 -12.93
CA ASP A 163 -17.53 25.48 -14.31
C ASP A 163 -18.81 24.68 -14.58
N LEU A 164 -19.60 24.36 -13.54
CA LEU A 164 -20.85 23.64 -13.70
C LEU A 164 -21.95 24.54 -14.29
N LYS A 165 -22.56 24.08 -15.39
CA LYS A 165 -23.67 24.76 -16.08
C LYS A 165 -24.76 25.23 -15.11
N LYS A 166 -25.10 26.52 -15.14
CA LYS A 166 -25.97 27.18 -14.14
C LYS A 166 -27.33 26.49 -13.97
N GLU A 167 -27.86 25.93 -15.05
CA GLU A 167 -29.13 25.21 -15.09
C GLU A 167 -29.08 23.81 -14.45
N TRP A 168 -27.89 23.22 -14.26
CA TRP A 168 -27.75 21.93 -13.59
C TRP A 168 -27.75 22.12 -12.09
N VAL A 169 -28.49 21.29 -11.36
CA VAL A 169 -28.58 21.36 -9.91
C VAL A 169 -27.35 20.69 -9.29
N TRP A 170 -26.67 21.37 -8.37
CA TRP A 170 -25.64 20.77 -7.53
C TRP A 170 -26.31 20.17 -6.29
N GLY A 171 -26.28 18.85 -6.15
CA GLY A 171 -27.00 18.16 -5.10
C GLY A 171 -26.88 16.64 -5.18
N GLY A 172 -27.68 15.93 -4.40
CA GLY A 172 -27.53 14.49 -4.20
C GLY A 172 -26.47 14.17 -3.14
N CYS A 173 -26.05 12.90 -3.09
CA CYS A 173 -25.07 12.43 -2.11
C CYS A 173 -23.73 12.11 -2.80
N GLY A 174 -22.79 13.05 -2.74
CA GLY A 174 -21.43 12.87 -3.25
C GLY A 174 -20.49 12.16 -2.27
N ASP A 175 -19.40 11.60 -2.78
CA ASP A 175 -18.33 10.99 -1.96
C ASP A 175 -17.65 12.06 -1.07
N ASN A 176 -17.46 11.79 0.23
CA ASN A 176 -16.95 12.79 1.16
C ASN A 176 -15.41 12.80 1.21
N LEU A 177 -14.81 13.48 0.24
CA LEU A 177 -13.36 13.53 0.05
C LEU A 177 -12.62 14.23 1.20
N GLU A 178 -13.21 15.28 1.79
CA GLU A 178 -12.59 16.01 2.88
C GLU A 178 -12.45 15.13 4.14
N TYR A 179 -13.53 14.41 4.49
CA TYR A 179 -13.50 13.50 5.62
C TYR A 179 -12.50 12.36 5.40
N GLY A 180 -12.59 11.67 4.25
CA GLY A 180 -11.69 10.55 3.93
C GLY A 180 -10.22 10.97 3.90
N TYR A 181 -9.92 12.17 3.40
CA TYR A 181 -8.58 12.75 3.47
C TYR A 181 -8.09 12.91 4.91
N LYS A 182 -8.86 13.57 5.78
CA LYS A 182 -8.47 13.86 7.17
C LYS A 182 -8.33 12.58 7.99
N PHE A 183 -9.29 11.67 7.87
CA PHE A 183 -9.25 10.38 8.55
C PHE A 183 -7.99 9.61 8.16
N THR A 184 -7.72 9.49 6.86
CA THR A 184 -6.56 8.76 6.33
C THR A 184 -5.25 9.38 6.78
N GLN A 185 -5.15 10.71 6.75
CA GLN A 185 -3.99 11.44 7.25
C GLN A 185 -3.72 11.10 8.72
N ASN A 186 -4.75 11.11 9.56
CA ASN A 186 -4.59 10.77 10.96
C ASN A 186 -4.23 9.30 11.18
N PHE A 187 -4.89 8.38 10.47
CA PHE A 187 -4.74 6.94 10.67
C PHE A 187 -3.44 6.36 10.12
N ILE A 188 -3.00 6.78 8.92
CA ILE A 188 -1.80 6.24 8.30
C ILE A 188 -0.56 6.95 8.83
N ASP A 189 -0.59 8.28 8.95
CA ASP A 189 0.61 9.04 9.30
C ASP A 189 0.97 8.93 10.80
N VAL A 190 0.05 8.46 11.67
CA VAL A 190 0.35 8.30 13.11
C VAL A 190 1.52 7.35 13.34
N ARG A 191 1.61 6.26 12.58
CA ARG A 191 2.70 5.28 12.70
C ARG A 191 4.07 5.91 12.44
N GLU A 192 4.14 6.80 11.45
CA GLU A 192 5.37 7.53 11.10
C GLU A 192 5.74 8.59 12.15
N LYS A 193 4.74 9.14 12.86
CA LYS A 193 4.90 10.21 13.87
C LYS A 193 5.15 9.69 15.29
N GLU A 194 4.86 8.43 15.58
CA GLU A 194 5.03 7.83 16.90
C GLU A 194 6.49 7.79 17.37
N ARG A 195 7.43 7.68 16.43
CA ARG A 195 8.87 7.60 16.73
C ARG A 195 9.56 8.87 16.29
N LYS A 196 10.29 9.50 17.20
CA LYS A 196 11.15 10.65 16.90
C LYS A 196 12.56 10.15 16.61
N PHE A 197 13.09 10.55 15.45
CA PHE A 197 14.46 10.27 15.04
C PHE A 197 15.33 11.52 15.15
N LYS A 198 16.64 11.32 15.30
CA LYS A 198 17.60 12.45 15.33
C LYS A 198 17.59 13.16 13.97
N ARG A 199 17.81 14.48 13.99
CA ARG A 199 17.82 15.27 12.76
C ARG A 199 18.95 14.85 11.84
N GLY A 200 18.67 14.70 10.55
CA GLY A 200 19.63 14.34 9.51
C GLY A 200 19.94 12.85 9.40
N THR A 201 19.29 11.96 10.17
CA THR A 201 19.53 10.52 10.02
C THR A 201 18.72 9.91 8.89
N ARG A 202 19.17 8.76 8.38
CA ARG A 202 18.49 8.00 7.32
C ARG A 202 17.05 7.63 7.71
N GLU A 203 16.83 7.28 8.97
CA GLU A 203 15.51 6.93 9.50
C GLU A 203 14.57 8.14 9.49
N GLN A 204 15.08 9.33 9.85
CA GLN A 204 14.28 10.55 9.73
C GLN A 204 13.93 10.84 8.27
N GLY A 205 14.90 10.68 7.35
CA GLY A 205 14.66 10.81 5.92
C GLY A 205 13.52 9.91 5.45
N ARG A 206 13.53 8.64 5.86
CA ARG A 206 12.48 7.67 5.52
C ARG A 206 11.10 8.09 6.03
N VAL A 207 11.00 8.55 7.27
CA VAL A 207 9.72 9.07 7.82
C VAL A 207 9.20 10.22 6.97
N LEU A 208 10.07 11.17 6.59
CA LEU A 208 9.67 12.30 5.76
C LEU A 208 9.23 11.86 4.36
N MET A 209 9.93 10.89 3.76
CA MET A 209 9.58 10.29 2.48
C MET A 209 8.21 9.61 2.54
N ASN A 210 7.96 8.78 3.56
CA ASN A 210 6.69 8.09 3.75
C ASN A 210 5.54 9.09 3.90
N LEU A 211 5.70 10.12 4.72
CA LEU A 211 4.69 11.18 4.91
C LEU A 211 4.40 11.94 3.60
N HIS A 212 5.43 12.26 2.82
CA HIS A 212 5.28 12.90 1.51
C HIS A 212 4.51 12.02 0.52
N ASN A 213 4.86 10.74 0.43
CA ASN A 213 4.22 9.83 -0.50
C ASN A 213 2.78 9.49 -0.08
N ASN A 214 2.50 9.36 1.23
CA ASN A 214 1.13 9.23 1.73
C ASN A 214 0.28 10.46 1.34
N GLU A 215 0.85 11.66 1.41
CA GLU A 215 0.20 12.90 1.01
C GLU A 215 -0.09 12.92 -0.50
N ALA A 216 0.86 12.53 -1.34
CA ALA A 216 0.68 12.40 -2.79
C ALA A 216 -0.47 11.43 -3.13
N GLY A 217 -0.54 10.30 -2.41
CA GLY A 217 -1.63 9.34 -2.50
C GLY A 217 -3.01 9.93 -2.19
N ARG A 218 -3.15 10.63 -1.06
CA ARG A 218 -4.41 11.30 -0.69
C ARG A 218 -4.81 12.38 -1.69
N ARG A 219 -3.84 13.14 -2.20
CA ARG A 219 -4.07 14.18 -3.22
C ARG A 219 -4.46 13.63 -4.58
N ALA A 220 -3.97 12.45 -4.96
CA ALA A 220 -4.35 11.77 -6.19
C ALA A 220 -5.87 11.54 -6.25
N ILE A 221 -6.48 11.15 -5.12
CA ILE A 221 -7.93 10.96 -5.00
C ILE A 221 -8.70 12.25 -5.30
N ILE A 222 -8.29 13.36 -4.69
CA ILE A 222 -8.92 14.67 -4.91
C ILE A 222 -8.72 15.13 -6.34
N LYS A 223 -7.51 14.95 -6.89
CA LYS A 223 -7.16 15.36 -8.25
C LYS A 223 -7.96 14.60 -9.32
N LYS A 224 -8.28 13.33 -9.07
CA LYS A 224 -9.05 12.48 -9.99
C LYS A 224 -10.56 12.48 -9.74
N ALA A 225 -11.04 13.15 -8.70
CA ALA A 225 -12.46 13.30 -8.46
C ALA A 225 -13.14 14.04 -9.63
N LYS A 226 -14.36 13.62 -9.97
CA LYS A 226 -15.11 14.18 -11.09
C LYS A 226 -16.51 14.59 -10.65
N VAL A 227 -17.09 15.50 -11.41
CA VAL A 227 -18.51 15.79 -11.33
C VAL A 227 -19.24 14.72 -12.14
N THR A 228 -20.14 14.00 -11.49
CA THR A 228 -21.05 13.07 -12.16
C THR A 228 -22.46 13.61 -12.07
N CYS A 229 -23.21 13.45 -13.15
CA CYS A 229 -24.58 13.94 -13.27
C CYS A 229 -25.55 12.82 -13.63
N LYS A 230 -26.79 12.96 -13.18
CA LYS A 230 -27.92 12.11 -13.59
C LYS A 230 -29.03 12.96 -14.19
N CYS A 231 -29.61 12.44 -15.26
CA CYS A 231 -30.76 13.02 -15.91
C CYS A 231 -32.06 12.55 -15.25
N HIS A 232 -32.95 13.50 -15.02
CA HIS A 232 -34.29 13.33 -14.50
C HIS A 232 -35.26 13.92 -15.52
N GLY A 233 -36.19 13.10 -16.00
CA GLY A 233 -37.17 13.50 -16.98
C GLY A 233 -37.99 12.32 -17.46
N VAL A 234 -39.13 12.61 -18.09
CA VAL A 234 -40.00 11.58 -18.67
C VAL A 234 -39.18 10.76 -19.68
N SER A 235 -39.27 9.43 -19.57
CA SER A 235 -38.54 8.47 -20.42
C SER A 235 -37.01 8.62 -20.42
N GLY A 236 -36.42 9.12 -19.33
CA GLY A 236 -34.95 9.27 -19.22
C GLY A 236 -34.39 10.52 -19.88
N SER A 237 -35.25 11.48 -20.25
CA SER A 237 -34.82 12.78 -20.75
C SER A 237 -34.04 13.60 -19.70
N CYS A 238 -33.19 14.52 -20.16
CA CYS A 238 -32.35 15.38 -19.33
C CYS A 238 -32.98 16.77 -19.08
N SER A 239 -34.31 16.83 -18.90
CA SER A 239 -35.02 18.09 -18.58
C SER A 239 -34.58 18.70 -17.24
N LEU A 240 -34.21 17.85 -16.28
CA LEU A 240 -33.57 18.23 -15.03
C LEU A 240 -32.30 17.39 -14.89
N VAL A 241 -31.19 18.03 -14.53
CA VAL A 241 -29.91 17.34 -14.33
C VAL A 241 -29.42 17.67 -12.93
N THR A 242 -29.14 16.62 -12.14
CA THR A 242 -28.57 16.75 -10.81
C THR A 242 -27.15 16.19 -10.84
N CYS A 243 -26.19 16.95 -10.33
CA CYS A 243 -24.78 16.59 -10.31
C CYS A 243 -24.21 16.61 -8.89
N TRP A 244 -23.26 15.70 -8.62
CA TRP A 244 -22.52 15.59 -7.37
C TRP A 244 -21.04 15.29 -7.60
N GLN A 245 -20.23 15.47 -6.57
CA GLN A 245 -18.84 15.04 -6.57
C GLN A 245 -18.75 13.53 -6.39
N GLN A 246 -18.01 12.86 -7.29
CA GLN A 246 -17.79 11.43 -7.26
C GLN A 246 -16.31 11.09 -7.41
N LEU A 247 -15.86 10.09 -6.65
CA LEU A 247 -14.55 9.48 -6.79
C LEU A 247 -14.43 8.80 -8.16
N ALA A 248 -13.26 8.95 -8.80
CA ALA A 248 -12.91 8.11 -9.94
C ALA A 248 -12.86 6.62 -9.56
N ASN A 249 -12.87 5.76 -10.58
CA ASN A 249 -12.59 4.36 -10.38
C ASN A 249 -11.17 4.19 -9.85
N PHE A 250 -10.95 3.22 -8.95
CA PHE A 250 -9.65 3.05 -8.31
C PHE A 250 -8.54 2.71 -9.31
N ARG A 251 -8.89 2.11 -10.46
CA ARG A 251 -7.98 1.92 -11.60
C ARG A 251 -7.40 3.23 -12.12
N GLU A 252 -8.23 4.25 -12.34
CA GLU A 252 -7.79 5.57 -12.83
C GLU A 252 -6.82 6.27 -11.86
N ILE A 253 -6.96 5.97 -10.56
CA ILE A 253 -6.06 6.44 -9.50
C ILE A 253 -4.75 5.65 -9.53
N GLY A 254 -4.82 4.33 -9.71
CA GLY A 254 -3.67 3.45 -9.89
C GLY A 254 -2.82 3.86 -11.09
N ASP A 255 -3.45 4.11 -12.24
CA ASP A 255 -2.80 4.57 -13.47
C ASP A 255 -2.10 5.93 -13.25
N TYR A 256 -2.76 6.86 -12.56
CA TYR A 256 -2.15 8.15 -12.24
C TYR A 256 -0.94 8.04 -11.30
N LEU A 257 -1.05 7.22 -10.25
CA LEU A 257 0.07 7.00 -9.34
C LEU A 257 1.21 6.23 -10.02
N ARG A 258 0.90 5.39 -11.02
CA ARG A 258 1.87 4.68 -11.86
C ARG A 258 2.70 5.68 -12.66
N ASP A 259 2.06 6.66 -13.30
CA ASP A 259 2.75 7.75 -13.98
C ASP A 259 3.68 8.52 -13.02
N LYS A 260 3.20 8.79 -11.79
CA LYS A 260 4.00 9.43 -10.75
C LYS A 260 5.16 8.57 -10.22
N TYR A 261 5.04 7.25 -10.28
CA TYR A 261 6.14 6.34 -9.96
C TYR A 261 7.22 6.38 -11.04
N ASP A 262 6.84 6.37 -12.32
CA ASP A 262 7.80 6.38 -13.43
C ASP A 262 8.59 7.70 -13.50
N GLY A 263 7.99 8.82 -13.03
CA GLY A 263 8.63 10.12 -12.85
C GLY A 263 9.12 10.47 -11.43
N ALA A 264 9.24 9.49 -10.52
CA ALA A 264 9.58 9.77 -9.12
C ALA A 264 10.99 10.36 -8.95
N THR A 265 11.15 11.29 -8.01
CA THR A 265 12.40 12.04 -7.80
C THR A 265 13.26 11.46 -6.68
N GLU A 266 14.56 11.31 -6.92
CA GLU A 266 15.51 10.93 -5.87
C GLU A 266 15.85 12.12 -4.97
N VAL A 267 15.69 11.92 -3.66
CA VAL A 267 15.98 12.91 -2.63
C VAL A 267 16.97 12.35 -1.61
N ARG A 268 17.54 13.24 -0.80
CA ARG A 268 18.39 12.91 0.35
C ARG A 268 18.00 13.78 1.54
N VAL A 269 18.27 13.29 2.75
CA VAL A 269 18.09 14.09 3.96
C VAL A 269 19.31 14.98 4.18
N ASN A 270 19.10 16.28 4.41
CA ASN A 270 20.17 17.21 4.73
C ASN A 270 20.46 17.25 6.25
N ARG A 271 21.56 17.88 6.66
CA ARG A 271 21.93 18.04 8.08
C ARG A 271 20.88 18.79 8.92
N ARG A 272 20.02 19.60 8.28
CA ARG A 272 18.92 20.33 8.93
C ARG A 272 17.66 19.46 9.10
N GLY A 273 17.68 18.21 8.63
CA GLY A 273 16.55 17.28 8.70
C GLY A 273 15.43 17.59 7.72
N ARG A 274 15.75 18.14 6.55
CA ARG A 274 14.81 18.33 5.42
C ARG A 274 15.21 17.46 4.24
N LEU A 275 14.23 17.04 3.45
CA LEU A 275 14.48 16.41 2.16
C LEU A 275 15.02 17.46 1.18
N GLN A 276 16.03 17.07 0.42
CA GLN A 276 16.67 17.89 -0.61
C GLN A 276 16.91 17.02 -1.84
N LEU A 277 16.82 17.61 -3.02
CA LEU A 277 17.17 16.94 -4.27
C LEU A 277 18.60 16.40 -4.22
N LYS A 278 18.79 15.21 -4.79
CA LYS A 278 20.13 14.68 -5.04
C LYS A 278 20.77 15.37 -6.25
N ASP A 279 20.01 15.56 -7.32
CA ASP A 279 20.38 16.32 -8.51
C ASP A 279 19.65 17.68 -8.54
N PRO A 280 20.38 18.81 -8.45
CA PRO A 280 19.79 20.15 -8.51
C PRO A 280 19.18 20.54 -9.88
N GLN A 281 19.51 19.83 -10.97
CA GLN A 281 18.98 20.12 -12.30
C GLN A 281 17.54 19.60 -12.49
N ILE A 282 17.10 18.71 -11.61
CA ILE A 282 15.74 18.17 -11.63
C ILE A 282 14.77 19.18 -11.03
N GLN A 283 13.57 19.27 -11.62
CA GLN A 283 12.50 20.10 -11.09
C GLN A 283 12.11 19.67 -9.66
N ILE A 284 11.86 20.65 -8.79
CA ILE A 284 11.44 20.38 -7.41
C ILE A 284 10.09 19.65 -7.42
N PRO A 285 10.00 18.45 -6.78
CA PRO A 285 8.77 17.68 -6.74
C PRO A 285 7.68 18.44 -5.97
N THR A 286 6.47 18.39 -6.50
CA THR A 286 5.28 18.93 -5.85
C THR A 286 4.73 17.94 -4.82
N ALA A 287 3.71 18.35 -4.07
CA ALA A 287 2.98 17.44 -3.18
C ALA A 287 2.20 16.34 -3.93
N TYR A 288 2.15 16.35 -5.27
CA TYR A 288 1.53 15.32 -6.10
C TYR A 288 2.54 14.32 -6.69
N ASP A 289 3.84 14.57 -6.51
CA ASP A 289 4.92 13.74 -7.07
C ASP A 289 5.47 12.81 -6.01
N LEU A 290 5.97 11.64 -6.44
CA LEU A 290 6.58 10.67 -5.52
C LEU A 290 8.07 10.94 -5.35
N VAL A 291 8.58 10.67 -4.16
CA VAL A 291 10.00 10.82 -3.83
C VAL A 291 10.55 9.55 -3.20
N TYR A 292 11.82 9.26 -3.46
CA TYR A 292 12.53 8.09 -2.92
C TYR A 292 13.95 8.45 -2.49
N LEU A 293 14.56 7.66 -1.60
CA LEU A 293 15.89 7.94 -1.02
C LEU A 293 16.98 6.96 -1.47
N GLU A 294 16.60 5.78 -1.94
CA GLU A 294 17.51 4.67 -2.20
C GLU A 294 17.18 4.02 -3.55
N ASP A 295 18.22 3.59 -4.27
CA ASP A 295 18.02 2.88 -5.53
C ASP A 295 17.27 1.56 -5.32
N SER A 296 16.44 1.21 -6.31
CA SER A 296 15.74 -0.08 -6.32
C SER A 296 16.75 -1.23 -6.39
N PRO A 297 16.56 -2.33 -5.63
CA PRO A 297 17.41 -3.49 -5.70
C PRO A 297 17.27 -4.22 -7.04
N ASP A 298 18.16 -5.19 -7.29
CA ASP A 298 18.00 -6.07 -8.44
C ASP A 298 16.86 -7.08 -8.22
N TYR A 299 15.79 -6.93 -9.01
CA TYR A 299 14.63 -7.81 -9.01
C TYR A 299 14.77 -9.02 -9.98
N CYS A 300 15.88 -9.14 -10.70
CA CYS A 300 16.10 -10.23 -11.65
C CYS A 300 16.32 -11.58 -10.98
N VAL A 301 17.02 -11.58 -9.85
CA VAL A 301 17.41 -12.78 -9.09
C VAL A 301 16.66 -12.82 -7.77
N ARG A 302 16.30 -14.02 -7.32
CA ARG A 302 15.69 -14.20 -6.01
C ARG A 302 16.68 -13.79 -4.91
N ASN A 303 16.23 -12.93 -4.02
CA ASN A 303 17.02 -12.45 -2.89
C ASN A 303 16.09 -12.13 -1.72
N ASP A 304 16.08 -13.02 -0.73
CA ASP A 304 15.19 -12.94 0.42
C ASP A 304 15.50 -11.73 1.33
N VAL A 305 16.74 -11.20 1.31
CA VAL A 305 17.12 -10.00 2.10
C VAL A 305 16.45 -8.75 1.54
N THR A 306 16.41 -8.62 0.22
CA THR A 306 15.76 -7.49 -0.46
C THR A 306 14.26 -7.71 -0.68
N GLY A 307 13.78 -8.94 -0.50
CA GLY A 307 12.42 -9.35 -0.83
C GLY A 307 12.18 -9.57 -2.32
N SER A 308 13.23 -9.69 -3.13
CA SER A 308 13.11 -10.03 -4.56
C SER A 308 12.76 -11.51 -4.73
N LEU A 309 11.70 -11.81 -5.49
CA LEU A 309 11.36 -13.18 -5.87
C LEU A 309 12.11 -13.69 -7.11
N GLY A 310 12.79 -12.78 -7.83
CA GLY A 310 13.38 -13.07 -9.14
C GLY A 310 12.34 -13.13 -10.27
N THR A 311 12.84 -13.22 -11.51
CA THR A 311 11.97 -13.28 -12.71
C THR A 311 11.90 -14.65 -13.39
N GLN A 312 12.59 -15.65 -12.86
CA GLN A 312 12.56 -17.02 -13.38
C GLN A 312 11.13 -17.60 -13.38
N GLY A 313 10.76 -18.28 -14.45
CA GLY A 313 9.45 -18.91 -14.63
C GLY A 313 8.31 -17.94 -14.95
N ARG A 314 8.55 -16.62 -15.00
CA ARG A 314 7.50 -15.64 -15.30
C ARG A 314 7.13 -15.63 -16.78
N PRO A 315 5.84 -15.49 -17.12
CA PRO A 315 5.42 -15.31 -18.50
C PRO A 315 5.95 -13.97 -19.03
N CYS A 316 6.41 -13.96 -20.27
CA CYS A 316 6.93 -12.77 -20.94
C CYS A 316 6.38 -12.64 -22.36
N ASN A 317 6.38 -11.42 -22.88
CA ASN A 317 5.91 -11.14 -24.23
C ASN A 317 7.10 -11.09 -25.20
N ARG A 318 7.16 -11.97 -26.19
CA ARG A 318 8.29 -12.01 -27.13
C ARG A 318 8.28 -10.82 -28.11
N THR A 319 7.10 -10.34 -28.47
CA THR A 319 6.95 -9.28 -29.49
C THR A 319 7.03 -7.88 -28.91
N SER A 320 6.93 -7.72 -27.59
CA SER A 320 6.98 -6.41 -26.95
C SER A 320 8.42 -5.90 -26.80
N PRO A 321 8.71 -4.65 -27.21
CA PRO A 321 9.97 -3.98 -26.89
C PRO A 321 9.98 -3.39 -25.46
N ASP A 322 8.83 -3.32 -24.80
CA ASP A 322 8.67 -2.68 -23.50
C ASP A 322 9.05 -3.60 -22.32
N VAL A 323 8.78 -3.16 -21.10
CA VAL A 323 9.15 -3.83 -19.85
C VAL A 323 8.55 -5.24 -19.67
N ASP A 324 7.44 -5.54 -20.37
CA ASP A 324 6.81 -6.86 -20.44
C ASP A 324 7.52 -7.80 -21.44
N GLY A 325 8.40 -7.23 -22.25
CA GLY A 325 9.24 -7.91 -23.23
C GLY A 325 10.16 -8.94 -22.60
N CYS A 326 10.31 -10.11 -23.22
CA CYS A 326 11.19 -11.18 -22.73
C CYS A 326 12.65 -10.72 -22.56
N ASN A 327 13.12 -9.78 -23.39
CA ASN A 327 14.48 -9.23 -23.28
C ASN A 327 14.70 -8.47 -21.97
N ILE A 328 13.71 -7.69 -21.53
CA ILE A 328 13.79 -6.85 -20.32
C ILE A 328 13.41 -7.65 -19.09
N LEU A 329 12.31 -8.41 -19.15
CA LEU A 329 11.77 -9.15 -18.01
C LEU A 329 12.67 -10.32 -17.59
N CYS A 330 13.26 -11.03 -18.56
CA CYS A 330 14.11 -12.19 -18.28
C CYS A 330 15.58 -11.82 -18.04
N CYS A 331 15.91 -10.52 -18.01
CA CYS A 331 17.22 -10.01 -17.64
C CYS A 331 18.38 -10.63 -18.44
N GLY A 332 18.17 -10.85 -19.75
CA GLY A 332 19.19 -11.42 -20.64
C GLY A 332 19.41 -12.94 -20.52
N ARG A 333 18.73 -13.66 -19.61
CA ARG A 333 18.87 -15.13 -19.47
C ARG A 333 18.18 -15.94 -20.58
N GLY A 334 17.42 -15.28 -21.44
CA GLY A 334 16.55 -15.91 -22.43
C GLY A 334 15.25 -16.45 -21.83
N TYR A 335 14.46 -17.13 -22.67
CA TYR A 335 13.16 -17.66 -22.32
C TYR A 335 12.93 -19.04 -22.96
N ASN A 336 12.08 -19.84 -22.33
CA ASN A 336 11.55 -21.10 -22.88
C ASN A 336 10.28 -20.80 -23.67
N THR A 337 10.01 -21.59 -24.71
CA THR A 337 8.77 -21.50 -25.49
C THR A 337 8.03 -22.83 -25.39
N ILE A 338 6.79 -22.79 -24.92
CA ILE A 338 5.93 -23.96 -24.74
C ILE A 338 4.64 -23.73 -25.52
N LYS A 339 4.26 -24.70 -26.38
CA LYS A 339 2.96 -24.69 -27.05
C LYS A 339 1.88 -25.03 -26.02
N ALA A 340 1.11 -24.03 -25.62
CA ALA A 340 -0.04 -24.22 -24.72
C ALA A 340 -1.32 -24.35 -25.54
N VAL A 341 -2.17 -25.29 -25.14
CA VAL A 341 -3.50 -25.48 -25.73
C VAL A 341 -4.52 -24.80 -24.80
N VAL A 342 -5.02 -23.64 -25.23
CA VAL A 342 -5.99 -22.84 -24.47
C VAL A 342 -7.40 -23.12 -24.98
N LYS A 343 -8.30 -23.47 -24.06
CA LYS A 343 -9.73 -23.60 -24.34
C LYS A 343 -10.41 -22.27 -24.03
N GLU A 344 -11.06 -21.69 -25.03
CA GLU A 344 -11.81 -20.44 -24.87
C GLU A 344 -13.25 -20.59 -25.35
N ARG A 345 -14.15 -19.77 -24.81
CA ARG A 345 -15.51 -19.66 -25.33
C ARG A 345 -15.47 -18.84 -26.61
N CYS A 346 -15.99 -19.42 -27.69
CA CYS A 346 -15.99 -18.82 -29.02
C CYS A 346 -17.37 -18.97 -29.66
N GLN A 347 -17.59 -18.23 -30.75
CA GLN A 347 -18.83 -18.32 -31.54
C GLN A 347 -20.10 -18.20 -30.67
N CYS A 348 -20.06 -17.28 -29.70
CA CYS A 348 -21.17 -17.04 -28.78
C CYS A 348 -22.38 -16.47 -29.52
N LYS A 349 -23.54 -17.09 -29.35
CA LYS A 349 -24.83 -16.62 -29.87
C LYS A 349 -25.74 -16.28 -28.71
N PHE A 350 -26.29 -15.07 -28.74
CA PHE A 350 -27.34 -14.68 -27.82
C PHE A 350 -28.67 -15.30 -28.26
N LYS A 351 -29.31 -16.03 -27.36
CA LYS A 351 -30.69 -16.49 -27.51
C LYS A 351 -31.61 -15.51 -26.82
N TRP A 352 -32.53 -14.95 -27.61
CA TRP A 352 -33.57 -14.08 -27.09
C TRP A 352 -34.39 -14.87 -26.04
N CYS A 353 -34.53 -14.32 -24.83
CA CYS A 353 -34.76 -14.97 -23.52
C CYS A 353 -33.54 -15.16 -22.58
N CYS A 354 -32.51 -14.32 -22.76
CA CYS A 354 -31.43 -14.03 -21.78
C CYS A 354 -30.34 -15.10 -21.62
N GLU A 355 -30.19 -16.01 -22.59
CA GLU A 355 -29.14 -17.02 -22.56
C GLU A 355 -28.05 -16.70 -23.61
N VAL A 356 -26.77 -16.81 -23.22
CA VAL A 356 -25.65 -16.78 -24.18
C VAL A 356 -25.11 -18.19 -24.32
N GLN A 357 -25.24 -18.77 -25.51
CA GLN A 357 -24.68 -20.08 -25.82
C GLN A 357 -23.39 -19.91 -26.61
N CYS A 358 -22.28 -20.40 -26.06
CA CYS A 358 -20.97 -20.40 -26.71
C CYS A 358 -20.51 -21.83 -27.00
N LYS A 359 -19.70 -22.01 -28.04
CA LYS A 359 -18.93 -23.24 -28.24
C LYS A 359 -17.59 -23.13 -27.51
N THR A 360 -16.99 -24.27 -27.19
CA THR A 360 -15.61 -24.33 -26.70
C THR A 360 -14.68 -24.49 -27.89
N CYS A 361 -13.88 -23.45 -28.19
CA CYS A 361 -12.80 -23.54 -29.17
C CYS A 361 -11.49 -23.89 -28.48
N VAL A 362 -10.64 -24.58 -29.23
CA VAL A 362 -9.29 -24.93 -28.82
C VAL A 362 -8.31 -24.13 -29.68
N LYS A 363 -7.47 -23.31 -29.05
CA LYS A 363 -6.40 -22.56 -29.71
C LYS A 363 -5.04 -23.03 -29.21
N SER A 364 -4.09 -23.22 -30.12
CA SER A 364 -2.69 -23.43 -29.78
C SER A 364 -1.97 -22.09 -29.76
N LEU A 365 -1.40 -21.72 -28.62
CA LEU A 365 -0.69 -20.45 -28.41
C LEU A 365 0.72 -20.75 -27.89
N ASP A 366 1.72 -20.05 -28.42
CA ASP A 366 3.07 -20.11 -27.89
C ASP A 366 3.14 -19.28 -26.60
N THR A 367 3.49 -19.93 -25.49
CA THR A 367 3.71 -19.27 -24.20
C THR A 367 5.21 -19.19 -23.94
N HIS A 368 5.69 -17.98 -23.64
CA HIS A 368 7.10 -17.73 -23.36
C HIS A 368 7.31 -17.50 -21.86
N THR A 369 8.27 -18.20 -21.26
CA THR A 369 8.59 -18.08 -19.82
C THR A 369 10.08 -17.85 -19.59
N CYS A 370 10.43 -16.95 -18.69
CA CYS A 370 11.83 -16.64 -18.41
C CYS A 370 12.60 -17.83 -17.84
N LYS A 371 13.85 -18.00 -18.28
CA LYS A 371 14.78 -19.03 -17.79
C LYS A 371 15.32 -18.74 -16.40
#